data_AF-A0A840Y9N7-F1
#
_entry.id   AF-A0A840Y9N7-F1
#
_cell.length_a   1.000
_cell.length_b   1.000
_cell.length_c   1.000
_cell.angle_alpha   90.00
_cell.angle_beta   90.00
_cell.angle_gamma   90.00
#
_symmetry.space_group_name_H-M   'P 1'
#
loop_
_entity.id
_entity.type
_entity.pdbx_description
1 polymer ?
#
loop_
_entity_poly.entity_id
_entity_poly.type
_entity_poly.pdbx_seq_one_letter_code
_entity_poly.pdbx_strand_id
1 'polypeptide(L)'
;MPRVAAAPALFTTGQWRIVGALMLSGLGLLLAGTLVPPSGGGYWLAVLLLPAVGVFIALLAAGPPARALDDWLMGNKAKPERAPPPPPPAGLPEPARLALQAATLPVLLAELAGAAPAMGGREGTAARALLQAGAAAPDGEARRALARELPRLLPRLAAGDAAAAAEAEALARQLAQGAAGGATA
;
A
#
# COMPACT_ATOMS: atom_id res chain seq x y z
N MET A 1 -4.57 20.30 0.02
CA MET A 1 -5.44 19.75 -1.04
C MET A 1 -5.24 18.24 -1.10
N PRO A 2 -6.28 17.41 -0.88
CA PRO A 2 -6.12 15.96 -0.90
C PRO A 2 -5.85 15.47 -2.34
N ARG A 3 -4.75 14.72 -2.53
CA ARG A 3 -4.45 14.03 -3.80
C ARG A 3 -5.49 12.93 -4.01
N VAL A 4 -6.28 13.05 -5.08
CA VAL A 4 -7.21 12.02 -5.51
C VAL A 4 -6.40 10.82 -6.03
N ALA A 5 -6.74 9.61 -5.57
CA ALA A 5 -6.13 8.37 -6.07
C ALA A 5 -6.55 8.16 -7.54
N ALA A 6 -5.57 8.09 -8.45
CA ALA A 6 -5.80 7.76 -9.85
C ALA A 6 -6.40 6.34 -9.97
N ALA A 7 -7.18 6.11 -11.02
CA ALA A 7 -7.72 4.79 -11.35
C ALA A 7 -6.62 3.71 -11.26
N PRO A 8 -6.96 2.48 -10.82
CA PRO A 8 -5.97 1.41 -10.75
C PRO A 8 -5.44 1.13 -12.15
N ALA A 9 -4.19 1.50 -12.41
CA ALA A 9 -3.51 1.16 -13.65
C ALA A 9 -3.43 -0.36 -13.77
N LEU A 10 -3.69 -0.91 -14.96
CA LEU A 10 -3.57 -2.36 -15.21
C LEU A 10 -2.17 -2.88 -14.90
N PHE A 11 -1.16 -2.04 -15.09
CA PHE A 11 0.22 -2.32 -14.74
C PHE A 11 0.80 -1.22 -13.85
N THR A 12 1.52 -1.65 -12.83
CA THR A 12 2.36 -0.75 -12.02
C THR A 12 3.50 -0.17 -12.88
N THR A 13 4.04 0.99 -12.48
CA THR A 13 5.22 1.59 -13.14
C THR A 13 6.39 0.60 -13.25
N GLY A 14 6.56 -0.27 -12.26
CA GLY A 14 7.58 -1.32 -12.27
C GLY A 14 7.31 -2.41 -13.32
N GLN A 15 6.05 -2.86 -13.45
CA GLN A 15 5.68 -3.84 -14.46
C GLN A 15 5.86 -3.30 -15.88
N TRP A 16 5.49 -2.04 -16.13
CA TRP A 16 5.72 -1.39 -17.43
C TRP A 16 7.21 -1.33 -17.81
N ARG A 17 8.10 -1.08 -16.84
CA ARG A 17 9.55 -1.12 -17.06
C ARG A 17 10.02 -2.50 -17.51
N ILE A 18 9.54 -3.54 -16.85
CA ILE A 18 9.94 -4.92 -17.13
C ILE A 18 9.43 -5.35 -18.51
N VAL A 19 8.16 -5.10 -18.81
CA VAL A 19 7.55 -5.44 -20.11
C VAL A 19 8.22 -4.67 -21.24
N GLY A 20 8.42 -3.35 -21.08
CA GLY A 20 9.12 -2.53 -22.06
C GLY A 20 10.56 -2.98 -22.28
N ALA A 21 11.27 -3.33 -21.21
CA ALA A 21 12.64 -3.83 -21.28
C ALA A 21 12.72 -5.14 -22.05
N LEU A 22 11.81 -6.07 -21.80
CA LEU A 22 11.74 -7.35 -22.52
C LEU A 22 11.40 -7.17 -23.99
N MET A 23 10.39 -6.34 -24.33
CA MET A 23 10.03 -6.08 -25.73
C MET A 23 11.15 -5.40 -26.51
N LEU A 24 11.74 -4.32 -25.98
CA LEU A 24 12.82 -3.61 -26.67
C LEU A 24 14.10 -4.46 -26.75
N SER A 25 14.37 -5.27 -25.73
CA SER A 25 15.48 -6.23 -25.75
C SER A 25 15.29 -7.29 -26.84
N GLY A 26 14.11 -7.90 -26.91
CA GLY A 26 13.77 -8.87 -27.96
C GLY A 26 13.83 -8.27 -29.37
N LEU A 27 13.35 -7.03 -29.54
CA LEU A 27 13.46 -6.30 -30.80
C LEU A 27 14.92 -6.02 -31.16
N GLY A 28 15.74 -5.64 -30.19
CA GLY A 28 17.19 -5.44 -30.36
C GLY A 28 17.90 -6.70 -30.83
N LEU A 29 17.58 -7.85 -30.24
CA LEU A 29 18.11 -9.15 -30.67
C LEU A 29 17.67 -9.52 -32.09
N LEU A 30 16.41 -9.28 -32.44
CA LEU A 30 15.89 -9.52 -33.79
C LEU A 30 16.59 -8.63 -34.83
N LEU A 31 16.83 -7.36 -34.50
CA LEU A 31 17.58 -6.42 -35.35
C LEU A 31 19.05 -6.85 -35.50
N ALA A 32 19.70 -7.30 -34.42
CA ALA A 32 21.06 -7.80 -34.48
C ALA A 32 21.17 -9.01 -35.43
N GLY A 33 20.22 -9.95 -35.37
CA GLY A 33 20.20 -11.14 -36.23
C GLY A 33 19.87 -10.86 -37.70
N THR A 34 19.18 -9.76 -38.00
CA THR A 34 18.77 -9.41 -39.37
C THR A 34 19.71 -8.44 -40.07
N LEU A 35 20.33 -7.51 -39.32
CA LEU A 35 21.15 -6.44 -39.88
C LEU A 35 22.65 -6.74 -39.82
N VAL A 36 23.09 -7.62 -38.91
CA VAL A 36 24.52 -7.88 -38.69
C VAL A 36 24.87 -9.30 -39.12
N PRO A 37 25.80 -9.49 -40.08
CA PRO A 37 26.22 -10.81 -40.50
C PRO A 37 26.83 -11.59 -39.32
N PRO A 38 26.52 -12.88 -39.15
CA PRO A 38 26.95 -13.67 -37.99
C PRO A 38 28.45 -14.02 -37.97
N SER A 39 29.23 -13.56 -38.95
CA SER A 39 30.59 -14.02 -39.23
C SER A 39 31.71 -13.16 -38.61
N GLY A 40 31.45 -12.37 -37.56
CA GLY A 40 32.48 -11.52 -36.97
C GLY A 40 32.19 -11.01 -35.56
N GLY A 41 33.21 -10.46 -34.88
CA GLY A 41 33.08 -9.91 -33.52
C GLY A 41 32.04 -8.79 -33.39
N GLY A 42 31.77 -8.07 -34.48
CA GLY A 42 30.70 -7.06 -34.53
C GLY A 42 29.30 -7.62 -34.29
N TYR A 43 29.05 -8.88 -34.67
CA TYR A 43 27.79 -9.57 -34.38
C TYR A 43 27.59 -9.77 -32.89
N TRP A 44 28.59 -10.28 -32.19
CA TRP A 44 28.52 -10.49 -30.73
C TRP A 44 28.38 -9.17 -29.97
N LEU A 45 29.06 -8.12 -30.45
CA LEU A 45 28.89 -6.78 -29.90
C LEU A 45 27.45 -6.29 -30.09
N ALA A 46 26.87 -6.47 -31.28
CA ALA A 46 25.49 -6.09 -31.56
C ALA A 46 24.48 -6.89 -30.72
N VAL A 47 24.66 -8.20 -30.60
CA VAL A 47 23.82 -9.11 -29.80
C VAL A 47 23.81 -8.73 -28.32
N LEU A 48 24.90 -8.19 -27.79
CA LEU A 48 24.95 -7.74 -26.39
C LEU A 48 24.48 -6.28 -26.23
N LEU A 49 24.87 -5.41 -27.15
CA LEU A 49 24.67 -3.97 -27.03
C LEU A 49 23.22 -3.56 -27.33
N LEU A 50 22.61 -4.09 -28.40
CA LEU A 50 21.23 -3.72 -28.77
C LEU A 50 20.20 -4.04 -27.68
N PRO A 51 20.19 -5.24 -27.06
CA PRO A 51 19.27 -5.51 -25.98
C PRO A 51 19.55 -4.67 -24.73
N ALA A 52 20.82 -4.41 -24.38
CA ALA A 52 21.19 -3.54 -23.27
C ALA A 52 20.67 -2.11 -23.48
N VAL A 53 20.79 -1.58 -24.70
CA VAL A 53 20.22 -0.28 -25.08
C VAL A 53 18.69 -0.31 -24.99
N GLY A 54 18.05 -1.40 -25.41
CA GLY A 54 16.60 -1.59 -25.28
C GLY A 54 16.11 -1.54 -23.83
N VAL A 55 16.82 -2.23 -22.92
CA VAL A 55 16.54 -2.18 -21.47
C VAL A 55 16.73 -0.76 -20.93
N PHE A 56 17.82 -0.08 -21.32
CA PHE A 56 18.09 1.29 -20.88
C PHE A 56 17.02 2.28 -21.33
N ILE A 57 16.58 2.19 -22.60
CA ILE A 57 15.50 3.02 -23.15
C ILE A 57 14.18 2.72 -22.41
N ALA A 58 13.86 1.46 -22.13
CA ALA A 58 12.66 1.10 -21.37
C ALA A 58 12.67 1.69 -19.94
N LEU A 59 13.83 1.69 -19.28
CA LEU A 59 13.99 2.26 -17.95
C LEU A 59 13.80 3.78 -17.93
N LEU A 60 14.19 4.47 -19.00
CA LEU A 60 13.99 5.92 -19.17
C LEU A 60 12.56 6.27 -19.61
N ALA A 61 11.95 5.44 -20.46
CA ALA A 61 10.63 5.70 -21.06
C ALA A 61 9.45 5.38 -20.12
N ALA A 62 9.66 4.63 -19.05
CA ALA A 62 8.61 4.26 -18.08
C ALA A 62 8.18 5.41 -17.13
N GLY A 63 8.15 6.63 -17.65
CA GLY A 63 7.68 7.82 -16.97
C GLY A 63 6.34 8.32 -17.54
N PRO A 64 6.12 9.65 -17.59
CA PRO A 64 4.93 10.27 -18.18
C PRO A 64 4.52 9.75 -19.58
N PRO A 65 5.43 9.45 -20.52
CA PRO A 65 5.01 8.98 -21.85
C PRO A 65 4.41 7.58 -21.86
N ALA A 66 4.82 6.68 -20.93
CA ALA A 66 4.22 5.36 -20.82
C ALA A 66 2.75 5.43 -20.37
N ARG A 67 2.42 6.38 -19.48
CA ARG A 67 1.02 6.64 -19.08
C ARG A 67 0.19 7.20 -20.21
N ALA A 68 0.77 8.12 -21.00
CA ALA A 68 0.10 8.67 -22.17
C ALA A 68 -0.21 7.59 -23.23
N LEU A 69 0.68 6.61 -23.39
CA LEU A 69 0.45 5.47 -24.28
C LEU A 69 -0.63 4.52 -23.76
N ASP A 70 -0.65 4.24 -22.45
CA ASP A 70 -1.68 3.42 -21.79
C ASP A 70 -3.06 4.09 -21.89
N ASP A 71 -3.15 5.40 -21.59
CA ASP A 71 -4.36 6.20 -21.75
C ASP A 71 -4.86 6.22 -23.21
N TRP A 72 -3.93 6.28 -24.17
CA TRP A 72 -4.24 6.24 -25.60
C TRP A 72 -4.75 4.86 -26.04
N LEU A 73 -4.08 3.77 -25.63
CA LEU A 73 -4.46 2.39 -25.94
C LEU A 73 -5.83 2.02 -25.34
N MET A 74 -6.13 2.52 -24.15
CA MET A 74 -7.41 2.33 -23.47
C MET A 74 -8.56 3.14 -24.10
N GLY A 75 -8.29 3.97 -25.12
CA GLY A 75 -9.29 4.85 -25.69
C GLY A 75 -9.75 5.96 -24.73
N ASN A 76 -9.03 6.20 -23.64
CA ASN A 76 -9.31 7.24 -22.65
C ASN A 76 -8.89 8.60 -23.18
N LYS A 77 -9.59 9.09 -24.22
CA LYS A 77 -9.54 10.51 -24.62
C LYS A 77 -10.33 11.42 -23.67
N ALA A 78 -11.08 10.84 -22.74
CA ALA A 78 -11.80 11.59 -21.73
C ALA A 78 -10.80 12.05 -20.66
N LYS A 79 -10.72 13.36 -20.42
CA LYS A 79 -10.22 13.92 -19.15
C LYS A 79 -10.74 13.06 -18.01
N PRO A 80 -9.93 12.73 -16.98
CA PRO A 80 -10.38 11.89 -15.88
C PRO A 80 -11.66 12.48 -15.32
N GLU A 81 -12.79 11.89 -15.70
CA GLU A 81 -14.08 12.26 -15.22
C GLU A 81 -14.00 11.93 -13.73
N ARG A 82 -14.11 12.96 -12.89
CA ARG A 82 -13.97 12.82 -11.44
C ARG A 82 -14.76 11.59 -11.03
N ALA A 83 -14.05 10.55 -10.58
CA ALA A 83 -14.72 9.44 -9.92
C ALA A 83 -15.66 10.06 -8.87
N PRO A 84 -16.94 9.67 -8.86
CA PRO A 84 -17.86 10.20 -7.87
C PRO A 84 -17.20 10.01 -6.49
N PRO A 85 -17.19 11.06 -5.64
CA PRO A 85 -16.53 10.98 -4.35
C PRO A 85 -17.01 9.70 -3.65
N PRO A 86 -16.10 8.89 -3.09
CA PRO A 86 -16.51 7.66 -2.45
C PRO A 86 -17.61 7.99 -1.44
N PRO A 87 -18.69 7.20 -1.38
CA PRO A 87 -19.79 7.48 -0.47
C PRO A 87 -19.20 7.63 0.93
N PRO A 88 -19.63 8.66 1.68
CA PRO A 88 -19.15 8.83 3.04
C PRO A 88 -19.37 7.52 3.80
N PRO A 89 -18.47 7.13 4.72
CA PRO A 89 -18.55 5.83 5.38
C PRO A 89 -19.93 5.56 6.03
N ALA A 90 -20.66 6.61 6.42
CA ALA A 90 -22.04 6.52 6.89
C ALA A 90 -23.04 5.91 5.87
N GLY A 91 -22.81 6.09 4.57
CA GLY A 91 -23.63 5.57 3.47
C GLY A 91 -23.26 4.16 3.01
N LEU A 92 -22.23 3.52 3.58
CA LEU A 92 -21.88 2.15 3.27
C LEU A 92 -22.79 1.16 4.01
N PRO A 93 -23.14 0.01 3.39
CA PRO A 93 -23.78 -1.10 4.08
C PRO A 93 -22.96 -1.51 5.32
N GLU A 94 -23.64 -1.86 6.40
CA GLU A 94 -22.99 -2.32 7.64
C GLU A 94 -21.90 -3.38 7.42
N PRO A 95 -22.10 -4.45 6.61
CA PRO A 95 -21.05 -5.43 6.38
C PRO A 95 -19.82 -4.84 5.69
N ALA A 96 -20.01 -3.89 4.76
CA ALA A 96 -18.92 -3.23 4.07
C ALA A 96 -18.12 -2.32 5.02
N ARG A 97 -18.80 -1.61 5.94
CA ARG A 97 -18.13 -0.81 6.97
C ARG A 97 -17.27 -1.69 7.88
N LEU A 98 -17.81 -2.83 8.31
CA LEU A 98 -17.10 -3.77 9.18
C LEU A 98 -15.88 -4.38 8.47
N ALA A 99 -16.00 -4.72 7.18
CA ALA A 99 -14.88 -5.22 6.39
C ALA A 99 -13.78 -4.15 6.24
N LEU A 100 -14.16 -2.90 5.98
CA LEU A 100 -13.21 -1.78 5.88
C LEU A 100 -12.50 -1.53 7.20
N GLN A 101 -13.23 -1.54 8.32
CA GLN A 101 -12.68 -1.40 9.67
C GLN A 101 -11.67 -2.51 10.00
N ALA A 102 -12.01 -3.76 9.68
CA ALA A 102 -11.11 -4.90 9.87
C ALA A 102 -9.85 -4.76 9.00
N ALA A 103 -9.98 -4.33 7.75
CA ALA A 103 -8.86 -4.12 6.83
C ALA A 103 -7.94 -2.96 7.26
N THR A 104 -8.46 -1.93 7.93
CA THR A 104 -7.65 -0.80 8.42
C THR A 104 -6.89 -1.08 9.71
N LEU A 105 -7.30 -2.10 10.48
CA LEU A 105 -6.70 -2.39 11.79
C LEU A 105 -5.17 -2.60 11.75
N PRO A 106 -4.61 -3.40 10.82
CA PRO A 106 -3.17 -3.62 10.77
C PRO A 106 -2.38 -2.34 10.51
N VAL A 107 -2.93 -1.45 9.67
CA VAL A 107 -2.32 -0.15 9.36
C VAL A 107 -2.32 0.75 10.60
N LEU A 108 -3.44 0.82 11.32
CA LEU A 108 -3.55 1.63 12.54
C LEU A 108 -2.63 1.12 13.67
N LEU A 109 -2.46 -0.21 13.79
CA LEU A 109 -1.52 -0.79 14.74
C LEU A 109 -0.06 -0.53 14.34
N ALA A 110 0.26 -0.57 13.05
CA ALA A 110 1.60 -0.21 12.56
C ALA A 110 1.91 1.27 12.81
N GLU A 111 0.96 2.17 12.57
CA GLU A 111 1.05 3.60 12.90
C GLU A 111 1.30 3.81 14.40
N LEU A 112 0.51 3.16 15.26
CA LEU A 112 0.69 3.23 16.71
C LEU A 112 2.06 2.70 17.14
N ALA A 113 2.52 1.60 16.54
CA ALA A 113 3.85 1.04 16.81
C ALA A 113 4.98 1.97 16.37
N GLY A 114 4.81 2.68 15.26
CA GLY A 114 5.77 3.69 14.78
C GLY A 114 5.79 4.95 15.65
N ALA A 115 4.64 5.36 16.19
CA ALA A 115 4.52 6.56 17.02
C ALA A 115 4.90 6.32 18.49
N ALA A 116 4.71 5.11 19.03
CA ALA A 116 4.93 4.79 20.44
C ALA A 116 6.34 5.14 20.99
N PRO A 117 7.46 5.01 20.23
CA PRO A 117 8.78 5.42 20.72
C PRO A 117 8.93 6.92 20.96
N ALA A 118 8.15 7.74 20.26
CA ALA A 118 8.14 9.20 20.45
C ALA A 118 7.23 9.64 21.61
N MET A 119 6.37 8.74 22.12
CA MET A 119 5.50 9.00 23.26
C MET A 119 6.27 8.80 24.57
N GLY A 120 6.27 9.83 25.42
CA GLY A 120 6.86 9.75 26.76
C GLY A 120 5.97 9.02 27.77
N GLY A 121 6.54 8.75 28.94
CA GLY A 121 5.79 8.46 30.17
C GLY A 121 4.68 7.41 30.03
N ARG A 122 3.45 7.85 30.31
CA ARG A 122 2.27 7.00 30.46
C ARG A 122 1.61 6.67 29.11
N GLU A 123 1.73 7.57 28.15
CA GLU A 123 1.19 7.43 26.81
C GLU A 123 1.93 6.32 26.06
N GLY A 124 3.25 6.28 26.17
CA GLY A 124 4.07 5.20 25.60
C GLY A 124 3.76 3.84 26.22
N THR A 125 3.49 3.78 27.54
CA THR A 125 3.07 2.53 28.19
C THR A 125 1.67 2.09 27.75
N ALA A 126 0.73 3.03 27.62
CA ALA A 126 -0.62 2.76 27.14
C ALA A 126 -0.62 2.26 25.68
N ALA A 127 0.17 2.89 24.81
CA ALA A 127 0.34 2.48 23.43
C ALA A 127 0.90 1.05 23.32
N ARG A 128 1.92 0.70 24.11
CA ARG A 128 2.48 -0.67 24.13
C ARG A 128 1.48 -1.69 24.67
N ALA A 129 0.72 -1.35 25.70
CA ALA A 129 -0.33 -2.22 26.23
C ALA A 129 -1.41 -2.49 25.16
N LEU A 130 -1.82 -1.47 24.41
CA LEU A 130 -2.74 -1.63 23.28
C LEU A 130 -2.18 -2.51 22.16
N LEU A 131 -0.90 -2.37 21.82
CA LEU A 131 -0.25 -3.21 20.80
C LEU A 131 -0.22 -4.69 21.23
N GLN A 132 0.15 -4.96 22.48
CA GLN A 132 0.17 -6.32 23.03
C GLN A 132 -1.24 -6.92 23.07
N ALA A 133 -2.21 -6.16 23.57
CA ALA A 133 -3.60 -6.61 23.63
C ALA A 133 -4.21 -6.81 22.24
N GLY A 134 -3.90 -5.94 21.27
CA GLY A 134 -4.35 -6.05 19.88
C GLY A 134 -3.76 -7.27 19.15
N ALA A 135 -2.51 -7.64 19.45
CA ALA A 135 -1.88 -8.83 18.90
C ALA A 135 -2.49 -10.13 19.49
N ALA A 136 -2.88 -10.11 20.76
CA ALA A 136 -3.51 -11.24 21.45
C ALA A 136 -5.04 -11.29 21.32
N ALA A 137 -5.67 -10.26 20.75
CA ALA A 137 -7.12 -10.16 20.67
C ALA A 137 -7.70 -11.19 19.70
N PRO A 138 -8.70 -12.00 20.12
CA PRO A 138 -9.37 -12.93 19.24
C PRO A 138 -10.10 -12.19 18.10
N ASP A 139 -10.24 -12.88 16.97
CA ASP A 139 -11.00 -12.38 15.83
C ASP A 139 -12.47 -12.11 16.21
N GLY A 140 -13.03 -10.99 15.76
CA GLY A 140 -14.44 -10.63 16.02
C GLY A 140 -14.61 -9.31 16.79
N GLU A 141 -15.41 -9.32 17.87
CA GLU A 141 -15.84 -8.11 18.58
C GLU A 141 -14.69 -7.32 19.20
N ALA A 142 -13.66 -8.00 19.71
CA ALA A 142 -12.45 -7.38 20.25
C ALA A 142 -11.70 -6.56 19.19
N ARG A 143 -11.47 -7.13 18.01
CA ARG A 143 -10.88 -6.41 16.87
C ARG A 143 -11.77 -5.27 16.37
N ARG A 144 -13.10 -5.42 16.41
CA ARG A 144 -14.05 -4.33 16.06
C ARG A 144 -14.04 -3.18 17.07
N ALA A 145 -13.90 -3.47 18.36
CA ALA A 145 -13.74 -2.44 19.38
C ALA A 145 -12.44 -1.66 19.16
N LEU A 146 -11.34 -2.38 18.90
CA LEU A 146 -10.05 -1.78 18.56
C LEU A 146 -10.16 -0.88 17.30
N ALA A 147 -10.77 -1.37 16.21
CA ALA A 147 -10.91 -0.60 14.97
C ALA A 147 -11.72 0.69 15.13
N ARG A 148 -12.66 0.73 16.08
CA ARG A 148 -13.50 1.91 16.34
C ARG A 148 -12.80 2.95 17.21
N GLU A 149 -12.11 2.52 18.26
CA GLU A 149 -11.53 3.43 19.25
C GLU A 149 -10.14 3.94 18.86
N LEU A 150 -9.33 3.11 18.19
CA LEU A 150 -7.92 3.43 17.90
C LEU A 150 -7.73 4.68 17.03
N PRO A 151 -8.55 4.95 15.98
CA PRO A 151 -8.46 6.21 15.22
C PRO A 151 -8.66 7.48 16.06
N ARG A 152 -9.44 7.40 17.14
CA ARG A 152 -9.69 8.53 18.05
C ARG A 152 -8.57 8.66 19.09
N LEU A 153 -8.07 7.54 19.61
CA LEU A 153 -7.04 7.53 20.65
C LEU A 153 -5.66 7.91 20.12
N LEU A 154 -5.30 7.47 18.91
CA LEU A 154 -3.96 7.66 18.34
C LEU A 154 -3.49 9.13 18.29
N PRO A 155 -4.27 10.10 17.75
CA PRO A 155 -3.84 11.49 17.74
C PRO A 155 -3.80 12.11 19.14
N ARG A 156 -4.65 11.67 20.08
CA ARG A 156 -4.68 12.18 21.47
C ARG A 156 -3.47 11.68 22.26
N LEU A 157 -3.11 10.40 22.11
CA LEU A 157 -1.89 9.83 22.68
C LEU A 157 -0.64 10.52 22.14
N ALA A 158 -0.60 10.76 20.82
CA ALA A 158 0.51 11.50 20.20
C ALA A 158 0.61 12.95 20.69
N ALA A 159 -0.51 13.56 21.11
CA ALA A 159 -0.55 14.88 21.70
C ALA A 159 -0.24 14.92 23.21
N GLY A 160 0.01 13.78 23.86
CA GLY A 160 0.31 13.72 25.30
C GLY A 160 -0.93 13.81 26.20
N ASP A 161 -2.11 13.39 25.73
CA ASP A 161 -3.35 13.45 26.50
C ASP A 161 -3.43 12.31 27.53
N ALA A 162 -3.29 12.66 28.81
CA ALA A 162 -3.35 11.72 29.93
C ALA A 162 -4.72 11.00 30.07
N ALA A 163 -5.82 11.64 29.65
CA ALA A 163 -7.14 10.99 29.65
C ALA A 163 -7.20 9.92 28.55
N ALA A 164 -6.62 10.20 27.38
CA ALA A 164 -6.50 9.21 26.31
C ALA A 164 -5.60 8.04 26.71
N ALA A 165 -4.53 8.28 27.50
CA ALA A 165 -3.71 7.21 28.06
C ALA A 165 -4.52 6.30 29.00
N ALA A 166 -5.35 6.86 29.88
CA ALA A 166 -6.22 6.08 30.75
C ALA A 166 -7.30 5.30 29.98
N GLU A 167 -7.90 5.91 28.95
CA GLU A 167 -8.85 5.25 28.04
C GLU A 167 -8.18 4.08 27.30
N ALA A 168 -6.97 4.29 26.78
CA ALA A 168 -6.17 3.26 26.10
C ALA A 168 -5.79 2.09 27.03
N GLU A 169 -5.38 2.37 28.26
CA GLU A 169 -5.12 1.34 29.28
C GLU A 169 -6.37 0.54 29.67
N ALA A 170 -7.53 1.20 29.76
CA ALA A 170 -8.80 0.53 30.02
C ALA A 170 -9.20 -0.39 28.86
N LEU A 171 -9.06 0.08 27.62
CA LEU A 171 -9.34 -0.70 26.42
C LEU A 171 -8.39 -1.91 26.31
N ALA A 172 -7.10 -1.72 26.55
CA ALA A 172 -6.12 -2.81 26.56
C ALA A 172 -6.47 -3.89 27.60
N ARG A 173 -6.91 -3.49 28.81
CA ARG A 173 -7.36 -4.42 29.86
C ARG A 173 -8.62 -5.19 29.46
N GLN A 174 -9.60 -4.51 28.86
CA GLN A 174 -10.82 -5.14 28.39
C GLN A 174 -10.53 -6.20 27.31
N LEU A 175 -9.63 -5.89 26.38
CA LEU A 175 -9.20 -6.82 25.33
C LEU A 175 -8.46 -8.04 25.89
N ALA A 176 -7.57 -7.82 26.86
CA ALA A 176 -6.86 -8.91 27.53
C ALA A 176 -7.81 -9.85 28.30
N GLN A 177 -8.85 -9.29 28.95
CA GLN A 177 -9.88 -10.08 29.65
C GLN A 177 -10.74 -10.88 28.66
N GLY A 178 -11.12 -10.27 27.53
CA GLY A 178 -11.86 -10.96 26.47
C GLY A 178 -11.07 -12.12 25.84
N ALA A 179 -9.76 -11.94 25.66
CA ALA A 179 -8.88 -13.02 25.18
C ALA A 179 -8.79 -14.19 26.18
N ALA A 180 -8.73 -13.91 27.49
CA ALA A 180 -8.68 -14.94 28.53
C ALA A 180 -10.00 -15.72 28.65
N GLY A 181 -11.15 -15.06 28.50
CA GLY A 181 -12.47 -15.71 28.56
C GLY A 181 -12.81 -16.57 27.34
N GLY A 182 -12.21 -16.28 26.18
CA GLY A 182 -12.37 -17.09 24.97
C GLY A 182 -11.55 -18.38 24.95
N ALA A 183 -10.55 -18.54 25.82
CA ALA A 183 -9.73 -19.74 25.92
C ALA A 183 -10.38 -20.88 26.73
N THR A 184 -11.52 -20.61 27.37
CA THR A 184 -12.24 -21.56 28.24
C THR A 184 -13.58 -22.05 27.65
N ALA A 185 -13.91 -21.69 26.41
CA ALA A 185 -15.12 -22.12 25.70
C ALA A 185 -14.75 -23.09 24.56
#